data_AF-A0A8H3AJX0-F1
#
_entry.id   AF-A0A8H3AJX0-F1
#
_cell.length_a   1.000
_cell.length_b   1.000
_cell.length_c   1.000
_cell.angle_alpha   90.00
_cell.angle_beta   90.00
_cell.angle_gamma   90.00
#
_symmetry.space_group_name_H-M   'P 1'
#
loop_
_entity.id
_entity.type
_entity.pdbx_description
1 polymer ?
#
loop_
_entity_poly.entity_id
_entity_poly.type
_entity_poly.pdbx_seq_one_letter_code
_entity_poly.pdbx_strand_id
1 'polypeptide(L)'
;MSVKVHLHWGRIIDDYDGTYVYDVKAAREQVALSPQVMDALHTDGAKAIDKLCALGESSRNPDWNNATNRIVLPLLQSLVDYTVFPCSLHKLGNPLVVRGCIKLLKSITRFGRPSPFSYEYGHLCFRILLIAFDYCVLKLSEHHGDWVTEATQPKNQLLKEGLAPMLSKAVSELIDECMIDGDEGGYSRFIASLPWTDSYTGALVKPGDIRLLTQVLDEDRKHFLIFLRSNYSLRLSALLYTMFQVMHRTPPTTANRPFVQAFSRVYLRALLLVPGYPSRWGWQHQYVIDISKEYESTGQRLDAEDSKLVLRAYTDRLTLLSDSSPLHPRATSPLAVELLQYASPLVSDGCETLIPAVIRATMRCISDDLKGNNSEVAPADLVDACIQLFGHLEHLVQHLAERSEATRGAIVKEAFDAFMDKNLFDILEYISSKPSPQGEELRDGKNIPDLGFLPPNFCFVPEEHLRVIFFAPNGSDCSRRFRIPTLSLMQVSARDVYNFSHNRVLSITRASIACSNSLFRFVLDSSMPSA
;
A
#
# COMPACT_ATOMS: atom_id res chain seq x y z
N MET A 1 9.14 28.05 11.01
CA MET A 1 10.31 27.65 10.20
C MET A 1 10.21 28.31 8.84
N SER A 2 11.28 28.93 8.34
CA SER A 2 11.28 29.61 7.04
C SER A 2 11.02 28.61 5.91
N VAL A 3 9.90 28.73 5.21
CA VAL A 3 9.58 27.89 4.04
C VAL A 3 10.62 28.19 2.96
N LYS A 4 11.50 27.23 2.66
CA LYS A 4 12.41 27.35 1.51
C LYS A 4 11.57 27.23 0.24
N VAL A 5 11.52 28.31 -0.53
CA VAL A 5 10.79 28.39 -1.81
C VAL A 5 11.82 28.42 -2.94
N HIS A 6 11.74 27.47 -3.86
CA HIS A 6 12.51 27.47 -5.09
C HIS A 6 11.90 28.47 -6.07
N LEU A 7 12.71 29.38 -6.62
CA LEU A 7 12.27 30.45 -7.53
C LEU A 7 11.45 29.95 -8.73
N HIS A 8 11.75 28.75 -9.22
CA HIS A 8 11.03 28.18 -10.36
C HIS A 8 9.95 27.15 -9.97
N TRP A 9 10.24 26.32 -8.96
CA TRP A 9 9.47 25.10 -8.69
C TRP A 9 8.57 25.24 -7.45
N GLY A 10 8.57 26.41 -6.82
CA GLY A 10 7.72 26.68 -5.67
C GLY A 10 8.24 26.07 -4.38
N ARG A 11 7.31 25.79 -3.48
CA ARG A 11 7.64 25.26 -2.15
C ARG A 11 8.29 23.88 -2.26
N ILE A 12 9.33 23.68 -1.46
CA ILE A 12 9.93 22.35 -1.25
C ILE A 12 9.01 21.53 -0.33
N ILE A 13 8.68 20.32 -0.77
CA ILE A 13 7.82 19.36 -0.07
C ILE A 13 8.72 18.23 0.45
N ASP A 14 9.47 18.57 1.50
CA ASP A 14 10.36 17.63 2.22
C ASP A 14 9.76 17.14 3.53
N ASP A 15 8.74 17.83 4.02
CA ASP A 15 8.14 17.51 5.30
C ASP A 15 7.21 16.30 5.14
N TYR A 16 7.63 15.18 5.71
CA TYR A 16 6.93 13.91 5.66
C TYR A 16 5.66 13.87 6.54
N ASP A 17 5.58 14.78 7.51
CA ASP A 17 4.46 14.89 8.46
C ASP A 17 3.56 16.10 8.13
N GLY A 18 4.08 17.09 7.40
CA GLY A 18 3.32 18.19 6.83
C GLY A 18 2.71 17.83 5.46
N THR A 19 1.46 17.39 5.43
CA THR A 19 0.76 17.06 4.18
C THR A 19 0.54 18.32 3.32
N TYR A 20 1.11 18.33 2.11
CA TYR A 20 0.66 19.25 1.05
C TYR A 20 -0.70 18.75 0.54
N VAL A 21 -1.78 19.29 1.10
CA VAL A 21 -3.14 19.06 0.62
C VAL A 21 -3.51 20.24 -0.27
N TYR A 22 -3.67 19.98 -1.57
CA TYR A 22 -4.23 20.97 -2.47
C TYR A 22 -5.70 21.19 -2.13
N ASP A 23 -6.02 22.35 -1.57
CA ASP A 23 -7.36 22.69 -1.10
C ASP A 23 -8.26 23.12 -2.26
N VAL A 24 -8.91 22.11 -2.86
CA VAL A 24 -9.91 22.28 -3.94
C VAL A 24 -11.05 23.21 -3.50
N LYS A 25 -11.39 23.21 -2.20
CA LYS A 25 -12.48 24.02 -1.66
C LYS A 25 -12.06 25.50 -1.60
N ALA A 26 -10.87 25.81 -1.10
CA ALA A 26 -10.36 27.17 -1.09
C ALA A 26 -10.20 27.75 -2.51
N ALA A 27 -9.72 26.95 -3.46
CA ALA A 27 -9.64 27.34 -4.87
C ALA A 27 -11.03 27.66 -5.45
N ARG A 28 -12.03 26.83 -5.18
CA ARG A 28 -13.43 27.04 -5.63
C ARG A 28 -14.08 28.27 -5.02
N GLU A 29 -13.91 28.47 -3.71
CA GLU A 29 -14.47 29.63 -3.00
C GLU A 29 -13.91 30.93 -3.56
N GLN A 30 -12.62 30.98 -3.90
CA GLN A 30 -12.02 32.15 -4.54
C GLN A 30 -12.60 32.45 -5.94
N VAL A 31 -12.87 31.41 -6.74
CA VAL A 31 -13.40 31.57 -8.11
C VAL A 31 -14.89 31.91 -8.13
N ALA A 32 -15.68 31.34 -7.22
CA ALA A 32 -17.12 31.62 -7.13
C ALA A 32 -17.44 33.08 -6.74
N LEU A 33 -16.47 33.79 -6.16
CA LEU A 33 -16.64 35.14 -5.63
C LEU A 33 -16.31 36.26 -6.63
N SER A 34 -15.78 35.97 -7.83
CA SER A 34 -15.42 37.02 -8.79
C SER A 34 -15.42 36.58 -10.27
N PRO A 35 -16.25 37.19 -11.15
CA PRO A 35 -16.21 36.96 -12.58
C PRO A 35 -14.85 37.26 -13.23
N GLN A 36 -14.11 38.25 -12.72
CA GLN A 36 -12.78 38.61 -13.24
C GLN A 36 -11.74 37.51 -12.96
N VAL A 37 -11.87 36.81 -11.83
CA VAL A 37 -11.00 35.68 -11.48
C VAL A 37 -11.29 34.50 -12.41
N MET A 38 -12.55 34.27 -12.74
CA MET A 38 -12.95 33.23 -13.70
C MET A 38 -12.40 33.50 -15.11
N ASP A 39 -12.52 34.72 -15.63
CA ASP A 39 -11.98 35.09 -16.96
C ASP A 39 -10.45 34.96 -17.04
N ALA A 40 -9.75 35.40 -15.99
CA ALA A 40 -8.30 35.25 -15.87
C ALA A 40 -7.91 33.76 -15.88
N LEU A 41 -8.62 32.94 -15.11
CA LEU A 41 -8.39 31.50 -15.00
C LEU A 41 -8.69 30.75 -16.30
N HIS A 42 -9.73 31.15 -17.05
CA HIS A 42 -9.97 30.65 -18.41
C HIS A 42 -8.81 30.97 -19.36
N THR A 43 -8.32 32.20 -19.32
CA THR A 43 -7.23 32.68 -20.18
C THR A 43 -5.91 31.98 -19.86
N ASP A 44 -5.55 31.93 -18.58
CA ASP A 44 -4.31 31.33 -18.10
C ASP A 44 -4.34 29.80 -18.21
N GLY A 45 -5.48 29.17 -17.92
CA GLY A 45 -5.69 27.74 -18.11
C GLY A 45 -5.56 27.32 -19.58
N ALA A 46 -6.19 28.05 -20.50
CA ALA A 46 -6.04 27.80 -21.94
C ALA A 46 -4.58 27.96 -22.39
N LYS A 47 -3.91 29.04 -21.97
CA LYS A 47 -2.50 29.28 -22.25
C LYS A 47 -1.58 28.18 -21.69
N ALA A 48 -1.89 27.65 -20.51
CA ALA A 48 -1.16 26.53 -19.93
C ALA A 48 -1.34 25.25 -20.76
N ILE A 49 -2.56 24.96 -21.20
CA ILE A 49 -2.87 23.83 -22.09
C ILE A 49 -2.10 23.96 -23.41
N ASP A 50 -2.14 25.11 -24.07
CA ASP A 50 -1.44 25.34 -25.34
C ASP A 50 0.08 25.11 -25.21
N LYS A 51 0.67 25.60 -24.11
CA LYS A 51 2.09 25.36 -23.81
C LYS A 51 2.39 23.89 -23.54
N LEU A 52 1.52 23.18 -22.82
CA LEU A 52 1.67 21.74 -22.59
C LEU A 52 1.54 20.95 -23.89
N CYS A 53 0.60 21.30 -24.76
CA CYS A 53 0.44 20.71 -26.08
C CYS A 53 1.69 20.90 -26.95
N ALA A 54 2.19 22.14 -27.05
CA ALA A 54 3.41 22.45 -27.80
C ALA A 54 4.62 21.68 -27.26
N LEU A 55 4.74 21.58 -25.92
CA LEU A 55 5.77 20.77 -25.28
C LEU A 55 5.61 19.28 -25.60
N GLY A 56 4.39 18.75 -25.58
CA GLY A 56 4.07 17.37 -25.92
C GLY A 56 4.42 17.02 -27.37
N GLU A 57 4.16 17.93 -28.29
CA GLU A 57 4.41 17.77 -29.73
C GLU A 57 5.90 17.80 -30.06
N SER A 58 6.67 18.70 -29.45
CA SER A 58 8.11 18.86 -29.71
C SER A 58 8.88 17.53 -29.62
N SER A 59 9.59 17.14 -30.67
CA SER A 59 10.51 15.98 -30.60
C SER A 59 11.78 16.26 -29.81
N ARG A 60 12.13 17.54 -29.63
CA ARG A 60 13.34 17.99 -28.93
C ARG A 60 13.07 18.16 -27.44
N ASN A 61 14.12 17.91 -26.64
CA ASN A 61 14.11 18.36 -25.25
C ASN A 61 13.93 19.89 -25.25
N PRO A 62 12.94 20.40 -24.52
CA PRO A 62 12.74 21.84 -24.44
C PRO A 62 13.98 22.52 -23.85
N ASP A 63 14.34 23.65 -24.43
CA ASP A 63 15.30 24.56 -23.82
C ASP A 63 14.60 25.27 -22.65
N TRP A 64 14.83 24.76 -21.44
CA TRP A 64 14.25 25.30 -20.21
C TRP A 64 14.74 26.71 -19.89
N ASN A 65 15.82 27.18 -20.53
CA ASN A 65 16.31 28.54 -20.39
C ASN A 65 15.52 29.53 -21.28
N ASN A 66 14.75 29.02 -22.25
CA ASN A 66 13.93 29.86 -23.11
C ASN A 66 12.63 30.26 -22.40
N ALA A 67 12.48 31.55 -22.11
CA ALA A 67 11.34 32.11 -21.39
C ALA A 67 9.99 31.86 -22.07
N THR A 68 9.94 31.74 -23.41
CA THR A 68 8.68 31.48 -24.15
C THR A 68 8.15 30.06 -23.93
N ASN A 69 9.04 29.09 -23.75
CA ASN A 69 8.68 27.69 -23.50
C ASN A 69 8.38 27.39 -22.02
N ARG A 70 8.63 28.36 -21.13
CA ARG A 70 8.50 28.16 -19.69
C ARG A 70 7.03 28.15 -19.28
N ILE A 71 6.61 27.06 -18.65
CA ILE A 71 5.38 27.01 -17.87
C ILE A 71 5.76 27.40 -16.44
N VAL A 72 5.15 28.46 -15.92
CA VAL A 72 5.45 28.97 -14.58
C VAL A 72 4.47 28.38 -13.57
N LEU A 73 4.85 28.33 -12.29
CA LEU A 73 4.02 27.75 -11.23
C LEU A 73 2.59 28.33 -11.19
N PRO A 74 2.36 29.66 -11.29
CA PRO A 74 1.00 30.20 -11.33
C PRO A 74 0.13 29.66 -12.47
N LEU A 75 0.73 29.39 -13.65
CA LEU A 75 -0.03 28.81 -14.77
C LEU A 75 -0.50 27.38 -14.46
N LEU A 76 0.31 26.58 -13.76
CA LEU A 76 -0.11 25.25 -13.32
C LEU A 76 -1.18 25.34 -12.22
N GLN A 77 -1.06 26.28 -11.28
CA GLN A 77 -2.06 26.50 -10.25
C GLN A 77 -3.41 26.87 -10.89
N SER A 78 -3.42 27.87 -11.79
CA SER A 78 -4.63 28.26 -12.54
C SER A 78 -5.19 27.11 -13.36
N LEU A 79 -4.36 26.24 -13.94
CA LEU A 79 -4.84 25.08 -14.67
C LEU A 79 -5.49 24.03 -13.77
N VAL A 80 -4.93 23.75 -12.58
CA VAL A 80 -5.59 22.86 -11.61
C VAL A 80 -6.91 23.47 -11.14
N ASP A 81 -6.94 24.77 -10.83
CA ASP A 81 -8.17 25.47 -10.48
C ASP A 81 -9.18 25.40 -11.64
N TYR A 82 -8.70 25.43 -12.89
CA TYR A 82 -9.53 25.31 -14.09
C TYR A 82 -10.21 23.95 -14.22
N THR A 83 -9.60 22.86 -13.75
CA THR A 83 -10.20 21.50 -13.80
C THR A 83 -11.47 21.33 -12.97
N VAL A 84 -11.83 22.34 -12.16
CA VAL A 84 -13.08 22.41 -11.41
C VAL A 84 -14.32 22.45 -12.32
N PHE A 85 -14.17 22.94 -13.55
CA PHE A 85 -15.29 23.16 -14.48
C PHE A 85 -15.42 22.02 -15.50
N PRO A 86 -16.62 21.46 -15.74
CA PRO A 86 -16.77 20.38 -16.72
C PRO A 86 -16.30 20.76 -18.13
N CYS A 87 -16.55 22.01 -18.54
CA CYS A 87 -16.19 22.51 -19.87
C CYS A 87 -14.68 22.64 -20.10
N SER A 88 -13.89 22.77 -19.03
CA SER A 88 -12.42 22.87 -19.14
C SER A 88 -11.77 21.51 -19.37
N LEU A 89 -12.35 20.45 -18.81
CA LEU A 89 -11.84 19.08 -18.93
C LEU A 89 -11.83 18.61 -20.39
N HIS A 90 -12.79 19.06 -21.20
CA HIS A 90 -12.79 18.82 -22.64
C HIS A 90 -11.52 19.33 -23.34
N LYS A 91 -11.06 20.54 -22.98
CA LYS A 91 -9.82 21.13 -23.53
C LYS A 91 -8.57 20.41 -23.01
N LEU A 92 -8.63 19.91 -21.77
CA LEU A 92 -7.55 19.13 -21.16
C LEU A 92 -7.41 17.73 -21.79
N GLY A 93 -8.50 17.20 -22.36
CA GLY A 93 -8.60 15.89 -23.02
C GLY A 93 -7.83 15.73 -24.33
N ASN A 94 -6.57 16.18 -24.36
CA ASN A 94 -5.65 16.07 -25.49
C ASN A 94 -4.40 15.27 -25.09
N PRO A 95 -4.03 14.21 -25.82
CA PRO A 95 -2.83 13.40 -25.54
C PRO A 95 -1.52 14.19 -25.47
N LEU A 96 -1.43 15.31 -26.20
CA LEU A 96 -0.25 16.17 -26.16
C LEU A 96 -0.09 16.82 -24.78
N VAL A 97 -1.18 17.10 -24.05
CA VAL A 97 -1.12 17.58 -22.66
C VAL A 97 -0.49 16.54 -21.75
N VAL A 98 -0.92 15.28 -21.87
CA VAL A 98 -0.36 14.14 -21.11
C VAL A 98 1.14 14.04 -21.37
N ARG A 99 1.53 14.02 -22.64
CA ARG A 99 2.94 13.94 -23.06
C ARG A 99 3.76 15.15 -22.61
N GLY A 100 3.16 16.35 -22.65
CA GLY A 100 3.76 17.58 -22.14
C GLY A 100 4.04 17.49 -20.64
N CYS A 101 3.08 17.00 -19.86
CA CYS A 101 3.26 16.78 -18.42
C CYS A 101 4.38 15.77 -18.13
N ILE A 102 4.46 14.65 -18.86
CA ILE A 102 5.54 13.66 -18.68
C ILE A 102 6.92 14.30 -18.90
N LYS A 103 7.09 15.08 -19.98
CA LYS A 103 8.34 15.79 -20.25
C LYS A 103 8.66 16.82 -19.18
N LEU A 104 7.63 17.50 -18.67
CA LEU A 104 7.79 18.50 -17.63
C LEU A 104 8.22 17.85 -16.31
N LEU A 105 7.60 16.76 -15.89
CA LEU A 105 8.01 15.99 -14.70
C LEU A 105 9.47 15.53 -14.79
N LYS A 106 9.89 15.02 -15.95
CA LYS A 106 11.27 14.60 -16.20
C LYS A 106 12.29 15.73 -15.97
N SER A 107 11.90 16.98 -16.23
CA SER A 107 12.80 18.13 -16.15
C SER A 107 13.09 18.60 -14.72
N ILE A 108 12.24 18.22 -13.77
CA ILE A 108 12.34 18.68 -12.39
C ILE A 108 13.39 17.82 -11.71
N THR A 109 14.50 18.46 -11.36
CA THR A 109 15.64 17.77 -10.76
C THR A 109 16.01 18.39 -9.43
N ARG A 110 16.55 17.58 -8.53
CA ARG A 110 17.10 18.02 -7.26
C ARG A 110 18.44 17.35 -7.06
N PHE A 111 19.47 18.16 -6.81
CA PHE A 111 20.86 17.69 -6.71
C PHE A 111 21.29 16.82 -7.91
N GLY A 112 20.84 17.18 -9.12
CA GLY A 112 21.17 16.48 -10.37
C GLY A 112 20.40 15.18 -10.62
N ARG A 113 19.42 14.81 -9.79
CA ARG A 113 18.57 13.62 -9.97
C ARG A 113 17.11 14.01 -10.21
N PRO A 114 16.32 13.25 -11.01
CA PRO A 114 14.88 13.50 -11.13
C PRO A 114 14.21 13.47 -9.77
N SER A 115 13.50 14.55 -9.43
CA SER A 115 12.74 14.62 -8.18
C SER A 115 11.55 15.58 -8.32
N PRO A 116 10.59 15.25 -9.21
CA PRO A 116 9.41 16.08 -9.41
C PRO A 116 8.59 16.30 -8.13
N PHE A 117 8.46 15.28 -7.28
CA PHE A 117 7.60 15.32 -6.10
C PHE A 117 8.26 15.99 -4.89
N SER A 118 9.54 16.38 -4.96
CA SER A 118 10.16 17.29 -3.99
C SER A 118 9.60 18.72 -4.04
N TYR A 119 8.83 19.06 -5.07
CA TYR A 119 8.35 20.42 -5.29
C TYR A 119 6.86 20.48 -5.60
N GLU A 120 6.22 21.54 -5.15
CA GLU A 120 4.81 21.87 -5.46
C GLU A 120 4.54 21.82 -6.97
N TYR A 121 5.46 22.33 -7.77
CA TYR A 121 5.34 22.34 -9.22
C TYR A 121 5.14 20.94 -9.81
N GLY A 122 5.87 19.93 -9.32
CA GLY A 122 5.71 18.55 -9.79
C GLY A 122 4.43 17.89 -9.27
N HIS A 123 4.00 18.22 -8.05
CA HIS A 123 2.69 17.75 -7.52
C HIS A 123 1.54 18.23 -8.41
N LEU A 124 1.51 19.53 -8.74
CA LEU A 124 0.49 20.10 -9.64
C LEU A 124 0.58 19.49 -11.04
N CYS A 125 1.79 19.39 -11.60
CA CYS A 125 2.00 18.81 -12.93
C CYS A 125 1.52 17.34 -13.00
N PHE A 126 1.82 16.53 -11.99
CA PHE A 126 1.37 15.13 -11.96
C PHE A 126 -0.14 15.04 -11.75
N ARG A 127 -0.75 15.91 -10.93
CA ARG A 127 -2.21 15.99 -10.81
C ARG A 127 -2.89 16.34 -12.14
N ILE A 128 -2.36 17.31 -12.88
CA ILE A 128 -2.84 17.67 -14.23
C ILE A 128 -2.70 16.49 -15.17
N LEU A 129 -1.56 15.79 -15.14
CA LEU A 129 -1.33 14.58 -15.94
C LEU A 129 -2.43 13.54 -15.70
N LEU A 130 -2.74 13.24 -14.43
CA LEU A 130 -3.75 12.24 -14.08
C LEU A 130 -5.13 12.64 -14.58
N ILE A 131 -5.56 13.90 -14.36
CA ILE A 131 -6.87 14.38 -14.80
C ILE A 131 -6.95 14.36 -16.33
N ALA A 132 -5.91 14.82 -17.03
CA ALA A 132 -5.86 14.80 -18.49
C ALA A 132 -5.93 13.36 -19.03
N PHE A 133 -5.18 12.45 -18.41
CA PHE A 133 -5.10 11.06 -18.84
C PHE A 133 -6.41 10.32 -18.59
N ASP A 134 -6.98 10.43 -17.39
CA ASP A 134 -8.28 9.86 -17.03
C ASP A 134 -9.38 10.37 -17.98
N TYR A 135 -9.43 11.68 -18.25
CA TYR A 135 -10.41 12.24 -19.16
C TYR A 135 -10.24 11.72 -20.60
N CYS A 136 -9.01 11.59 -21.08
CA CYS A 136 -8.74 11.00 -22.39
C CYS A 136 -9.18 9.54 -22.46
N VAL A 137 -8.92 8.73 -21.43
CA VAL A 137 -9.37 7.33 -21.38
C VAL A 137 -10.89 7.26 -21.41
N LEU A 138 -11.56 8.07 -20.59
CA LEU A 138 -13.02 8.14 -20.58
C LEU A 138 -13.58 8.55 -21.96
N LYS A 139 -12.95 9.52 -22.65
CA LYS A 139 -13.34 9.96 -24.00
C LYS A 139 -13.26 8.85 -25.06
N LEU A 140 -12.47 7.79 -24.82
CA LEU A 140 -12.39 6.62 -25.69
C LEU A 140 -13.45 5.55 -25.38
N SER A 141 -14.27 5.76 -24.35
CA SER A 141 -15.33 4.86 -23.92
C SER A 141 -16.71 5.38 -24.28
N GLU A 142 -17.70 4.49 -24.32
CA GLU A 142 -19.10 4.82 -24.55
C GLU A 142 -19.69 5.60 -23.36
N HIS A 143 -19.11 5.46 -22.16
CA HIS A 143 -19.53 6.12 -20.92
C HIS A 143 -19.21 7.63 -20.86
N HIS A 144 -18.49 8.18 -21.85
CA HIS A 144 -18.12 9.61 -21.87
C HIS A 144 -19.33 10.54 -21.82
N GLY A 145 -20.35 10.26 -22.63
CA GLY A 145 -21.55 11.10 -22.72
C GLY A 145 -22.35 11.11 -21.43
N ASP A 146 -22.49 9.94 -20.80
CA ASP A 146 -23.20 9.78 -19.53
C ASP A 146 -22.47 10.50 -18.41
N TRP A 147 -21.14 10.34 -18.34
CA TRP A 147 -20.33 11.04 -17.34
C TRP A 147 -20.39 12.57 -17.51
N VAL A 148 -20.33 13.10 -18.74
CA VAL A 148 -20.46 14.55 -18.99
C VAL A 148 -21.84 15.06 -18.55
N THR A 149 -22.89 14.30 -18.84
CA THR A 149 -24.26 14.62 -18.41
C THR A 149 -24.36 14.63 -16.88
N GLU A 150 -23.70 13.68 -16.21
CA GLU A 150 -23.68 13.61 -14.75
C GLU A 150 -22.85 14.75 -14.13
N ALA A 151 -21.66 15.02 -14.66
CA ALA A 151 -20.74 16.04 -14.17
C ALA A 151 -21.30 17.46 -14.29
N THR A 152 -22.20 17.70 -15.25
CA THR A 152 -22.86 18.98 -15.44
C THR A 152 -24.09 19.20 -14.56
N GLN A 153 -24.56 18.18 -13.83
CA GLN A 153 -25.69 18.33 -12.91
C GLN A 153 -25.35 19.31 -11.77
N PRO A 154 -26.29 20.20 -11.36
CA PRO A 154 -26.02 21.21 -10.31
C PRO A 154 -25.51 20.62 -9.00
N LYS A 155 -26.00 19.45 -8.61
CA LYS A 155 -25.54 18.74 -7.40
C LYS A 155 -24.06 18.36 -7.45
N ASN A 156 -23.55 18.07 -8.65
CA ASN A 156 -22.17 17.61 -8.87
C ASN A 156 -21.20 18.77 -9.09
N GLN A 157 -21.70 19.91 -9.57
CA GLN A 157 -20.95 21.16 -9.58
C GLN A 157 -20.56 21.58 -8.14
N LEU A 158 -21.40 21.26 -7.15
CA LEU A 158 -21.21 21.58 -5.73
C LEU A 158 -20.42 20.52 -4.92
N LEU A 159 -19.86 19.49 -5.55
CA LEU A 159 -19.07 18.48 -4.85
C LEU A 159 -17.88 19.12 -4.13
N LYS A 160 -17.80 18.97 -2.81
CA LYS A 160 -16.70 19.53 -2.00
C LYS A 160 -15.33 19.03 -2.47
N GLU A 161 -15.27 17.82 -3.00
CA GLU A 161 -14.04 17.13 -3.42
C GLU A 161 -13.64 17.47 -4.87
N GLY A 162 -14.51 18.13 -5.63
CA GLY A 162 -14.29 18.47 -7.03
C GLY A 162 -14.65 17.37 -8.03
N LEU A 163 -14.47 17.66 -9.33
CA LEU A 163 -14.77 16.72 -10.42
C LEU A 163 -13.66 15.67 -10.61
N ALA A 164 -12.43 15.94 -10.18
CA ALA A 164 -11.31 15.03 -10.39
C ALA A 164 -11.50 13.66 -9.71
N PRO A 165 -11.95 13.56 -8.44
CA PRO A 165 -12.25 12.25 -7.82
C PRO A 165 -13.40 11.52 -8.51
N MET A 166 -14.44 12.25 -8.97
CA MET A 166 -15.56 11.68 -9.73
C MET A 166 -15.09 11.10 -11.08
N LEU A 167 -14.27 11.84 -11.83
CA LEU A 167 -13.65 11.38 -13.07
C LEU A 167 -12.79 10.13 -12.82
N SER A 168 -11.91 10.19 -11.82
CA SER A 168 -11.00 9.09 -11.50
C SER A 168 -11.75 7.83 -11.06
N LYS A 169 -12.89 7.98 -10.37
CA LYS A 169 -13.81 6.89 -10.06
C LYS A 169 -14.39 6.25 -11.32
N ALA A 170 -15.00 7.04 -12.20
CA ALA A 170 -15.64 6.54 -13.42
C ALA A 170 -14.65 5.82 -14.34
N VAL A 171 -13.43 6.37 -14.49
CA VAL A 171 -12.36 5.71 -15.25
C VAL A 171 -11.92 4.41 -14.60
N SER A 172 -11.90 4.37 -13.27
CA SER A 172 -11.57 3.13 -12.56
C SER A 172 -12.58 2.02 -12.81
N GLU A 173 -13.87 2.34 -12.78
CA GLU A 173 -14.95 1.39 -13.07
C GLU A 173 -14.87 0.92 -14.53
N LEU A 174 -14.60 1.82 -15.47
CA LEU A 174 -14.33 1.47 -16.87
C LEU A 174 -13.12 0.52 -17.04
N ILE A 175 -12.01 0.76 -16.32
CA ILE A 175 -10.83 -0.11 -16.39
C ILE A 175 -11.14 -1.50 -15.81
N ASP A 176 -11.97 -1.58 -14.78
CA ASP A 176 -12.40 -2.88 -14.24
C ASP A 176 -13.21 -3.67 -15.25
N GLU A 177 -14.17 -3.03 -15.92
CA GLU A 177 -14.95 -3.65 -17.01
C GLU A 177 -14.00 -4.21 -18.08
N CYS A 178 -13.03 -3.42 -18.52
CA CYS A 178 -12.01 -3.87 -19.48
C CYS A 178 -11.18 -5.07 -18.98
N MET A 179 -10.89 -5.14 -17.67
CA MET A 179 -10.09 -6.22 -17.09
C MET A 179 -10.91 -7.50 -16.87
N ILE A 180 -12.19 -7.38 -16.49
CA ILE A 180 -13.11 -8.50 -16.25
C ILE A 180 -13.47 -9.20 -17.56
N ASP A 181 -13.75 -8.42 -18.61
CA ASP A 181 -14.18 -8.96 -19.91
C ASP A 181 -13.03 -9.63 -20.68
N GLY A 182 -11.80 -9.60 -20.14
CA GLY A 182 -10.62 -10.13 -20.80
C GLY A 182 -10.27 -9.38 -22.08
N ASP A 183 -10.80 -8.16 -22.26
CA ASP A 183 -10.65 -7.38 -23.47
C ASP A 183 -9.23 -6.81 -23.56
N GLU A 184 -8.32 -7.57 -24.19
CA GLU A 184 -7.02 -7.05 -24.63
C GLU A 184 -7.15 -5.85 -25.57
N GLY A 185 -8.34 -5.63 -26.16
CA GLY A 185 -8.69 -4.53 -27.04
C GLY A 185 -8.77 -3.16 -26.35
N GLY A 186 -9.01 -3.09 -25.04
CA GLY A 186 -9.08 -1.81 -24.31
C GLY A 186 -7.79 -0.99 -24.46
N TYR A 187 -6.63 -1.63 -24.24
CA TYR A 187 -5.32 -0.98 -24.45
C TYR A 187 -5.02 -0.68 -25.92
N SER A 188 -5.54 -1.48 -26.86
CA SER A 188 -5.33 -1.24 -28.30
C SER A 188 -5.85 0.14 -28.72
N ARG A 189 -6.94 0.62 -28.11
CA ARG A 189 -7.48 1.97 -28.33
C ARG A 189 -6.55 3.08 -27.84
N PHE A 190 -5.74 2.83 -26.81
CA PHE A 190 -4.83 3.84 -26.24
C PHE A 190 -3.63 4.08 -27.15
N ILE A 191 -3.20 3.04 -27.88
CA ILE A 191 -2.07 3.10 -28.81
C ILE A 191 -2.52 3.33 -30.27
N ALA A 192 -3.81 3.19 -30.56
CA ALA A 192 -4.38 3.46 -31.87
C ALA A 192 -4.26 4.93 -32.24
N SER A 193 -3.98 5.21 -33.51
CA SER A 193 -3.94 6.57 -34.02
C SER A 193 -5.37 7.10 -34.23
N LEU A 194 -5.81 8.01 -33.36
CA LEU A 194 -7.16 8.56 -33.39
C LEU A 194 -7.14 10.09 -33.60
N PRO A 195 -8.17 10.67 -34.23
CA PRO A 195 -8.30 12.11 -34.36
C PRO A 195 -8.78 12.72 -33.03
N TRP A 196 -7.88 13.39 -32.30
CA TRP A 196 -8.23 14.00 -31.00
C TRP A 196 -8.69 15.44 -31.13
N THR A 197 -8.14 16.15 -32.11
CA THR A 197 -8.40 17.55 -32.45
C THR A 197 -8.21 17.74 -33.95
N ASP A 198 -8.61 18.89 -34.49
CA ASP A 198 -8.42 19.22 -35.92
C ASP A 198 -6.95 19.19 -36.36
N SER A 199 -6.01 19.41 -35.42
CA SER A 199 -4.58 19.49 -35.71
C SER A 199 -3.76 18.30 -35.20
N TYR A 200 -4.35 17.35 -34.47
CA TYR A 200 -3.62 16.22 -33.90
C TYR A 200 -4.35 14.89 -34.08
N THR A 201 -3.69 14.00 -34.81
CA THR A 201 -4.05 12.59 -34.98
C THR A 201 -2.91 11.74 -34.46
N GLY A 202 -3.19 10.85 -33.51
CA GLY A 202 -2.18 9.99 -32.91
C GLY A 202 -2.68 9.15 -31.75
N ALA A 203 -1.77 8.40 -31.14
CA ALA A 203 -2.05 7.63 -29.94
C ALA A 203 -2.33 8.54 -28.74
N LEU A 204 -3.15 8.06 -27.80
CA LEU A 204 -3.27 8.65 -26.47
C LEU A 204 -1.90 8.64 -25.78
N VAL A 205 -1.21 7.50 -25.88
CA VAL A 205 0.10 7.37 -25.25
C VAL A 205 1.02 6.46 -26.04
N LYS A 206 2.30 6.81 -26.03
CA LYS A 206 3.36 5.98 -26.62
C LYS A 206 4.00 5.12 -25.52
N PRO A 207 4.34 3.85 -25.79
CA PRO A 207 5.01 3.00 -24.80
C PRO A 207 6.30 3.63 -24.24
N GLY A 208 7.04 4.38 -25.06
CA GLY A 208 8.24 5.10 -24.61
C GLY A 208 7.96 6.21 -23.59
N ASP A 209 6.83 6.92 -23.72
CA ASP A 209 6.44 7.96 -22.76
C ASP A 209 6.03 7.32 -21.42
N ILE A 210 5.38 6.16 -21.45
CA ILE A 210 5.05 5.38 -20.23
C ILE A 210 6.30 4.85 -19.54
N ARG A 211 7.26 4.26 -20.28
CA ARG A 211 8.53 3.81 -19.70
C ARG A 211 9.27 4.96 -19.00
N LEU A 212 9.29 6.12 -19.65
CA LEU A 212 9.89 7.32 -19.09
C LEU A 212 9.17 7.76 -17.80
N LEU A 213 7.84 7.81 -17.82
CA LEU A 213 7.06 8.18 -16.63
C LEU A 213 7.30 7.19 -15.48
N THR A 214 7.25 5.88 -15.73
CA THR A 214 7.53 4.85 -14.72
C THR A 214 8.93 5.01 -14.11
N GLN A 215 9.93 5.31 -14.94
CA GLN A 215 11.28 5.59 -14.46
C GLN A 215 11.30 6.82 -13.54
N VAL A 216 10.68 7.93 -13.94
CA VAL A 216 10.60 9.16 -13.12
C VAL A 216 9.90 8.90 -11.78
N LEU A 217 8.82 8.11 -11.77
CA LEU A 217 8.10 7.75 -10.55
C LEU A 217 8.94 6.87 -9.62
N ASP A 218 9.71 5.91 -10.15
CA ASP A 218 10.56 5.02 -9.35
C ASP A 218 11.82 5.73 -8.84
N GLU A 219 12.42 6.62 -9.62
CA GLU A 219 13.60 7.39 -9.20
C GLU A 219 13.26 8.34 -8.04
N ASP A 220 12.04 8.87 -8.00
CA ASP A 220 11.53 9.73 -6.93
C ASP A 220 10.50 9.04 -6.02
N ARG A 221 10.59 7.69 -5.91
CA ARG A 221 9.58 6.83 -5.25
C ARG A 221 9.17 7.24 -3.84
N LYS A 222 10.09 7.84 -3.07
CA LYS A 222 9.82 8.34 -1.71
C LYS A 222 8.84 9.50 -1.73
N HIS A 223 9.15 10.54 -2.49
CA HIS A 223 8.28 11.71 -2.60
C HIS A 223 7.02 11.38 -3.40
N PHE A 224 7.07 10.43 -4.33
CA PHE A 224 5.88 9.88 -4.97
C PHE A 224 4.93 9.24 -3.93
N LEU A 225 5.43 8.43 -3.00
CA LEU A 225 4.60 7.85 -1.94
C LEU A 225 3.96 8.93 -1.05
N ILE A 226 4.68 10.02 -0.75
CA ILE A 226 4.13 11.19 -0.03
C ILE A 226 3.02 11.87 -0.85
N PHE A 227 3.23 12.03 -2.16
CA PHE A 227 2.23 12.56 -3.07
C PHE A 227 0.95 11.73 -3.01
N LEU A 228 1.06 10.39 -3.10
CA LEU A 228 -0.09 9.49 -3.02
C LEU A 228 -0.84 9.62 -1.70
N ARG A 229 -0.11 9.69 -0.58
CA ARG A 229 -0.71 9.85 0.75
C ARG A 229 -1.54 11.12 0.86
N SER A 230 -1.14 12.18 0.17
CA SER A 230 -1.81 13.49 0.19
C SER A 230 -2.88 13.66 -0.90
N ASN A 231 -2.92 12.76 -1.90
CA ASN A 231 -3.83 12.81 -3.04
C ASN A 231 -4.55 11.47 -3.26
N TYR A 232 -4.87 10.77 -2.17
CA TYR A 232 -5.48 9.44 -2.22
C TYR A 232 -6.84 9.41 -2.94
N SER A 233 -7.51 10.55 -3.14
CA SER A 233 -8.74 10.60 -3.91
C SER A 233 -8.56 10.32 -5.41
N LEU A 234 -7.32 10.36 -5.91
CA LEU A 234 -6.98 10.03 -7.30
C LEU A 234 -6.59 8.56 -7.40
N ARG A 235 -7.31 7.79 -8.22
CA ARG A 235 -7.28 6.31 -8.23
C ARG A 235 -6.18 5.67 -9.08
N LEU A 236 -5.40 6.46 -9.83
CA LEU A 236 -4.30 6.01 -10.71
C LEU A 236 -4.62 4.84 -11.67
N SER A 237 -5.88 4.42 -11.81
CA SER A 237 -6.26 3.15 -12.41
C SER A 237 -5.88 3.07 -13.88
N ALA A 238 -6.23 4.10 -14.66
CA ALA A 238 -5.81 4.21 -16.05
C ALA A 238 -4.28 4.19 -16.19
N LEU A 239 -3.57 4.93 -15.34
CA LEU A 239 -2.11 5.02 -15.40
C LEU A 239 -1.46 3.66 -15.12
N LEU A 240 -1.84 3.01 -14.02
CA LEU A 240 -1.33 1.71 -13.63
C LEU A 240 -1.70 0.64 -14.65
N TYR A 241 -2.91 0.68 -15.22
CA TYR A 241 -3.36 -0.25 -16.26
C TYR A 241 -2.49 -0.08 -17.50
N THR A 242 -2.28 1.16 -17.94
CA THR A 242 -1.44 1.46 -19.09
C THR A 242 0.01 1.02 -18.86
N MET A 243 0.56 1.27 -17.67
CA MET A 243 1.90 0.78 -17.29
C MET A 243 1.99 -0.74 -17.31
N PHE A 244 0.99 -1.42 -16.73
CA PHE A 244 0.87 -2.87 -16.77
C PHE A 244 0.84 -3.39 -18.22
N GLN A 245 0.01 -2.82 -19.08
CA GLN A 245 -0.15 -3.24 -20.47
C GLN A 245 1.14 -3.03 -21.29
N VAL A 246 1.91 -1.98 -21.01
CA VAL A 246 3.25 -1.77 -21.58
C VAL A 246 4.23 -2.82 -21.04
N MET A 247 4.22 -3.08 -19.73
CA MET A 247 5.07 -4.09 -19.08
C MET A 247 4.79 -5.49 -19.61
N HIS A 248 3.54 -5.91 -19.66
CA HIS A 248 3.13 -7.23 -20.13
C HIS A 248 3.51 -7.50 -21.58
N ARG A 249 3.48 -6.46 -22.44
CA ARG A 249 3.94 -6.53 -23.85
C ARG A 249 5.43 -6.31 -24.03
N THR A 250 6.18 -6.08 -22.95
CA THR A 250 7.63 -5.90 -23.01
C THR A 250 8.31 -7.27 -22.95
N PRO A 251 9.18 -7.62 -23.91
CA PRO A 251 9.86 -8.92 -23.88
C PRO A 251 10.78 -9.00 -22.64
N PRO A 252 10.86 -10.17 -21.97
CA PRO A 252 11.63 -10.37 -20.74
C PRO A 252 13.13 -10.46 -21.05
N THR A 253 13.72 -9.35 -21.48
CA THR A 253 15.15 -9.22 -21.78
C THR A 253 15.87 -8.51 -20.63
N THR A 254 17.17 -8.74 -20.50
CA THR A 254 18.01 -8.03 -19.53
C THR A 254 17.94 -6.50 -19.68
N ALA A 255 17.75 -6.00 -20.91
CA ALA A 255 17.59 -4.58 -21.19
C ALA A 255 16.27 -4.00 -20.64
N ASN A 256 15.23 -4.82 -20.54
CA ASN A 256 13.90 -4.41 -20.09
C ASN A 256 13.67 -4.61 -18.59
N ARG A 257 14.50 -5.44 -17.93
CA ARG A 257 14.45 -5.71 -16.49
C ARG A 257 14.34 -4.43 -15.63
N PRO A 258 15.10 -3.34 -15.87
CA PRO A 258 14.97 -2.11 -15.08
C PRO A 258 13.56 -1.50 -15.10
N PHE A 259 12.89 -1.54 -16.26
CA PHE A 259 11.54 -1.02 -16.39
C PHE A 259 10.51 -1.88 -15.65
N VAL A 260 10.61 -3.21 -15.76
CA VAL A 260 9.72 -4.14 -15.03
C VAL A 260 9.84 -3.92 -13.53
N GLN A 261 11.08 -3.80 -13.03
CA GLN A 261 11.35 -3.52 -11.62
C GLN A 261 10.81 -2.17 -11.15
N ALA A 262 11.01 -1.12 -11.95
CA ALA A 262 10.49 0.20 -11.65
C ALA A 262 8.96 0.18 -11.58
N PHE A 263 8.30 -0.51 -12.53
CA PHE A 263 6.86 -0.70 -12.52
C PHE A 263 6.39 -1.45 -11.27
N SER A 264 6.98 -2.60 -10.93
CA SER A 264 6.59 -3.37 -9.73
C SER A 264 6.70 -2.53 -8.46
N ARG A 265 7.77 -1.73 -8.30
CA ARG A 265 7.94 -0.84 -7.12
C ARG A 265 6.93 0.30 -7.07
N VAL A 266 6.58 0.87 -8.21
CA VAL A 266 5.53 1.91 -8.32
C VAL A 266 4.16 1.30 -8.02
N TYR A 267 3.87 0.12 -8.57
CA TYR A 267 2.61 -0.60 -8.40
C TYR A 267 2.36 -0.98 -6.94
N LEU A 268 3.35 -1.59 -6.27
CA LEU A 268 3.23 -2.01 -4.87
C LEU A 268 3.07 -0.81 -3.92
N ARG A 269 3.73 0.32 -4.22
CA ARG A 269 3.51 1.58 -3.50
C ARG A 269 2.11 2.15 -3.72
N ALA A 270 1.59 2.06 -4.94
CA ALA A 270 0.23 2.49 -5.24
C ALA A 270 -0.79 1.64 -4.49
N LEU A 271 -0.60 0.31 -4.42
CA LEU A 271 -1.48 -0.62 -3.69
C LEU A 271 -1.63 -0.27 -2.20
N LEU A 272 -0.62 0.37 -1.59
CA LEU A 272 -0.69 0.82 -0.20
C LEU A 272 -1.67 1.98 0.01
N LEU A 273 -1.83 2.90 -0.94
CA LEU A 273 -2.50 4.19 -0.67
C LEU A 273 -3.66 4.52 -1.61
N VAL A 274 -3.71 3.88 -2.77
CA VAL A 274 -4.70 4.18 -3.81
C VAL A 274 -6.00 3.41 -3.56
N PRO A 275 -7.17 4.06 -3.62
CA PRO A 275 -8.44 3.42 -3.30
C PRO A 275 -8.86 2.39 -4.35
N GLY A 276 -9.43 1.27 -3.88
CA GLY A 276 -10.16 0.30 -4.70
C GLY A 276 -9.32 -0.57 -5.63
N TYR A 277 -8.05 -0.23 -5.87
CA TYR A 277 -7.22 -0.79 -6.94
C TYR A 277 -5.76 -0.80 -6.53
N PRO A 278 -4.91 -1.66 -7.12
CA PRO A 278 -5.18 -2.60 -8.23
C PRO A 278 -5.49 -4.06 -7.84
N SER A 279 -5.74 -4.40 -6.56
CA SER A 279 -6.03 -5.78 -6.13
C SER A 279 -7.29 -6.42 -6.75
N ARG A 280 -8.18 -5.62 -7.34
CA ARG A 280 -9.39 -6.11 -8.02
C ARG A 280 -9.14 -6.63 -9.44
N TRP A 281 -7.93 -6.48 -9.97
CA TRP A 281 -7.60 -6.90 -11.33
C TRP A 281 -7.35 -8.41 -11.47
N GLY A 282 -7.82 -9.24 -10.55
CA GLY A 282 -7.74 -10.71 -10.67
C GLY A 282 -6.36 -11.24 -11.05
N TRP A 283 -6.28 -11.96 -12.17
CA TRP A 283 -5.03 -12.60 -12.61
C TRP A 283 -3.94 -11.61 -12.97
N GLN A 284 -4.27 -10.41 -13.45
CA GLN A 284 -3.29 -9.37 -13.77
C GLN A 284 -2.60 -8.87 -12.49
N HIS A 285 -3.35 -8.72 -11.40
CA HIS A 285 -2.79 -8.40 -10.10
C HIS A 285 -1.81 -9.50 -9.66
N GLN A 286 -2.26 -10.76 -9.69
CA GLN A 286 -1.43 -11.90 -9.32
C GLN A 286 -0.15 -11.98 -10.16
N TYR A 287 -0.25 -11.74 -11.47
CA TYR A 287 0.90 -11.70 -12.38
C TYR A 287 1.94 -10.65 -11.99
N VAL A 288 1.49 -9.45 -11.58
CA VAL A 288 2.42 -8.39 -11.12
C VAL A 288 3.08 -8.78 -9.79
N ILE A 289 2.34 -9.41 -8.87
CA ILE A 289 2.89 -9.94 -7.61
C ILE A 289 3.95 -11.02 -7.89
N ASP A 290 3.66 -11.98 -8.77
CA ASP A 290 4.58 -13.07 -9.11
C ASP A 290 5.85 -12.56 -9.78
N ILE A 291 5.71 -11.62 -10.73
CA ILE A 291 6.86 -10.92 -11.31
C ILE A 291 7.63 -10.18 -10.23
N SER A 292 6.97 -9.48 -9.31
CA SER A 292 7.70 -8.72 -8.30
C SER A 292 8.63 -9.62 -7.47
N LYS A 293 8.17 -10.82 -7.09
CA LYS A 293 8.95 -11.84 -6.38
C LYS A 293 10.15 -12.35 -7.19
N GLU A 294 10.00 -12.56 -8.49
CA GLU A 294 11.10 -12.99 -9.36
C GLU A 294 12.22 -11.92 -9.44
N TYR A 295 11.86 -10.64 -9.38
CA TYR A 295 12.76 -9.52 -9.57
C TYR A 295 13.22 -8.83 -8.26
N GLU A 296 12.72 -9.26 -7.09
CA GLU A 296 13.03 -8.76 -5.75
C GLU A 296 14.55 -8.78 -5.43
N SER A 297 15.27 -9.79 -5.92
CA SER A 297 16.69 -10.06 -5.62
C SER A 297 17.70 -9.02 -6.15
N THR A 298 17.25 -8.00 -6.88
CA THR A 298 18.13 -7.04 -7.58
C THR A 298 17.83 -5.57 -7.26
N GLY A 299 16.96 -5.32 -6.27
CA GLY A 299 16.57 -3.97 -5.85
C GLY A 299 17.71 -3.19 -5.18
N GLN A 300 17.91 -1.96 -5.64
CA GLN A 300 18.75 -0.95 -5.00
C GLN A 300 18.39 -0.86 -3.51
N ARG A 301 19.39 -0.91 -2.60
CA ARG A 301 19.16 -0.82 -1.15
C ARG A 301 18.32 0.42 -0.85
N LEU A 302 17.14 0.20 -0.28
CA LEU A 302 16.32 1.29 0.27
C LEU A 302 17.07 1.93 1.43
N ASP A 303 16.93 3.25 1.59
CA ASP A 303 17.39 3.90 2.81
C ASP A 303 16.31 3.78 3.91
N ALA A 304 16.74 3.92 5.17
CA ALA A 304 15.89 3.75 6.34
C ALA A 304 14.63 4.64 6.31
N GLU A 305 14.70 5.81 5.66
CA GLU A 305 13.55 6.70 5.53
C GLU A 305 12.50 6.16 4.55
N ASP A 306 12.90 5.57 3.42
CA ASP A 306 11.96 4.89 2.51
C ASP A 306 11.24 3.74 3.22
N SER A 307 11.98 2.93 3.99
CA SER A 307 11.42 1.84 4.79
C SER A 307 10.37 2.32 5.78
N LYS A 308 10.66 3.41 6.53
CA LYS A 308 9.70 4.03 7.45
C LYS A 308 8.43 4.51 6.73
N LEU A 309 8.57 5.12 5.56
CA LEU A 309 7.44 5.61 4.79
C LEU A 309 6.53 4.47 4.31
N VAL A 310 7.11 3.35 3.86
CA VAL A 310 6.33 2.18 3.45
C VAL A 310 5.57 1.57 4.63
N LEU A 311 6.21 1.41 5.79
CA LEU A 311 5.53 0.90 6.99
C LEU A 311 4.40 1.82 7.47
N ARG A 312 4.60 3.14 7.42
CA ARG A 312 3.54 4.12 7.74
C ARG A 312 2.38 4.02 6.74
N ALA A 313 2.68 3.91 5.45
CA ALA A 313 1.66 3.76 4.41
C ALA A 313 0.86 2.46 4.59
N TYR A 314 1.52 1.36 4.98
CA TYR A 314 0.85 0.12 5.37
C TYR A 314 -0.10 0.34 6.54
N THR A 315 0.39 0.90 7.66
CA THR A 315 -0.45 1.18 8.84
C THR A 315 -1.64 2.07 8.50
N ASP A 316 -1.43 3.14 7.73
CA ASP A 316 -2.49 4.05 7.29
C ASP A 316 -3.54 3.34 6.43
N ARG A 317 -3.12 2.42 5.56
CA ARG A 317 -4.03 1.63 4.71
C ARG A 317 -5.00 0.79 5.53
N LEU A 318 -4.48 0.15 6.58
CA LEU A 318 -5.23 -0.74 7.47
C LEU A 318 -6.05 0.02 8.51
N THR A 319 -5.76 1.31 8.75
CA THR A 319 -6.43 2.11 9.79
C THR A 319 -7.14 3.31 9.19
N LEU A 320 -6.44 4.46 9.08
CA LEU A 320 -6.99 5.74 8.66
C LEU A 320 -7.83 5.65 7.38
N LEU A 321 -7.30 4.99 6.35
CA LEU A 321 -7.96 4.89 5.06
C LEU A 321 -9.13 3.90 5.09
N SER A 322 -9.02 2.79 5.84
CA SER A 322 -10.07 1.78 5.96
C SER A 322 -11.27 2.25 6.79
N ASP A 323 -11.04 3.08 7.81
CA ASP A 323 -12.06 3.48 8.77
C ASP A 323 -12.80 4.77 8.35
N SER A 324 -12.15 5.63 7.57
CA SER A 324 -12.56 7.05 7.44
C SER A 324 -13.03 7.47 6.05
N SER A 325 -12.87 6.62 5.02
CA SER A 325 -13.15 7.02 3.64
C SER A 325 -14.10 6.07 2.92
N PRO A 326 -15.22 6.56 2.34
CA PRO A 326 -16.03 5.76 1.43
C PRO A 326 -15.30 5.42 0.12
N LEU A 327 -14.16 6.08 -0.15
CA LEU A 327 -13.36 5.82 -1.35
C LEU A 327 -12.50 4.55 -1.21
N HIS A 328 -12.08 4.22 0.02
CA HIS A 328 -11.23 3.07 0.31
C HIS A 328 -12.07 1.97 0.93
N PRO A 329 -12.29 0.84 0.23
CA PRO A 329 -12.83 -0.34 0.88
C PRO A 329 -11.94 -0.73 2.06
N ARG A 330 -12.57 -1.18 3.15
CA ARG A 330 -11.88 -1.75 4.31
C ARG A 330 -10.83 -2.75 3.82
N ALA A 331 -9.60 -2.61 4.31
CA ALA A 331 -8.57 -3.61 4.06
C ALA A 331 -9.00 -4.95 4.67
N THR A 332 -8.82 -6.02 3.91
CA THR A 332 -9.04 -7.39 4.38
C THR A 332 -7.71 -8.04 4.72
N SER A 333 -7.75 -9.13 5.45
CA SER A 333 -6.61 -9.92 5.89
C SER A 333 -5.83 -10.48 4.69
N PRO A 334 -6.45 -11.00 3.61
CA PRO A 334 -5.74 -11.35 2.38
C PRO A 334 -4.93 -10.18 1.80
N LEU A 335 -5.54 -8.99 1.68
CA LEU A 335 -4.82 -7.80 1.20
C LEU A 335 -3.71 -7.38 2.17
N ALA A 336 -3.95 -7.47 3.48
CA ALA A 336 -2.95 -7.17 4.49
C ALA A 336 -1.74 -8.11 4.40
N VAL A 337 -1.93 -9.39 4.05
CA VAL A 337 -0.82 -10.34 3.79
C VAL A 337 0.00 -9.87 2.60
N GLU A 338 -0.64 -9.61 1.45
CA GLU A 338 0.06 -9.18 0.24
C GLU A 338 0.89 -7.91 0.48
N LEU A 339 0.29 -6.93 1.15
CA LEU A 339 0.97 -5.68 1.48
C LEU A 339 2.11 -5.88 2.49
N LEU A 340 1.93 -6.75 3.49
CA LEU A 340 2.96 -7.01 4.49
C LEU A 340 4.11 -7.86 3.94
N GLN A 341 3.81 -8.79 3.02
CA GLN A 341 4.81 -9.56 2.28
C GLN A 341 5.74 -8.63 1.50
N TYR A 342 5.19 -7.55 0.91
CA TYR A 342 5.98 -6.50 0.27
C TYR A 342 6.76 -5.62 1.26
N ALA A 343 6.12 -5.21 2.36
CA ALA A 343 6.70 -4.25 3.30
C ALA A 343 7.75 -4.86 4.24
N SER A 344 7.58 -6.12 4.63
CA SER A 344 8.44 -6.81 5.61
C SER A 344 9.91 -6.90 5.19
N PRO A 345 10.26 -7.24 3.93
CA PRO A 345 11.65 -7.21 3.45
C PRO A 345 12.30 -5.82 3.49
N LEU A 346 11.49 -4.75 3.59
CA LEU A 346 11.99 -3.38 3.63
C LEU A 346 12.32 -2.91 5.05
N VAL A 347 11.97 -3.69 6.08
CA VAL A 347 12.28 -3.35 7.47
C VAL A 347 13.80 -3.31 7.66
N SER A 348 14.30 -2.14 8.04
CA SER A 348 15.72 -1.88 8.24
C SER A 348 15.96 -1.15 9.55
N ASP A 349 17.23 -0.94 9.90
CA ASP A 349 17.60 -0.26 11.14
C ASP A 349 16.97 1.14 11.20
N GLY A 350 16.33 1.46 12.34
CA GLY A 350 15.59 2.70 12.54
C GLY A 350 14.08 2.58 12.31
N CYS A 351 13.56 1.44 11.86
CA CYS A 351 12.12 1.19 11.73
C CYS A 351 11.46 0.67 13.02
N GLU A 352 12.22 0.40 14.08
CA GLU A 352 11.77 -0.34 15.26
C GLU A 352 10.58 0.32 15.95
N THR A 353 10.55 1.66 15.97
CA THR A 353 9.47 2.44 16.59
C THR A 353 8.13 2.33 15.85
N LEU A 354 8.12 1.86 14.60
CA LEU A 354 6.91 1.70 13.79
C LEU A 354 6.31 0.30 13.90
N ILE A 355 7.08 -0.70 14.31
CA ILE A 355 6.65 -2.09 14.36
C ILE A 355 5.43 -2.30 15.29
N PRO A 356 5.35 -1.69 16.50
CA PRO A 356 4.14 -1.81 17.32
C PRO A 356 2.87 -1.32 16.62
N ALA A 357 2.96 -0.24 15.83
CA ALA A 357 1.83 0.30 15.08
C ALA A 357 1.42 -0.63 13.92
N VAL A 358 2.40 -1.24 13.24
CA VAL A 358 2.17 -2.27 12.21
C VAL A 358 1.43 -3.47 12.83
N ILE A 359 1.96 -4.04 13.92
CA ILE A 359 1.32 -5.17 14.64
C ILE A 359 -0.13 -4.83 15.00
N ARG A 360 -0.36 -3.67 15.63
CA ARG A 360 -1.70 -3.26 16.06
C ARG A 360 -2.68 -3.16 14.89
N ALA A 361 -2.26 -2.55 13.79
CA ALA A 361 -3.08 -2.39 12.59
C ALA A 361 -3.42 -3.75 11.97
N THR A 362 -2.44 -4.66 11.87
CA THR A 362 -2.64 -6.02 11.36
C THR A 362 -3.59 -6.83 12.25
N MET A 363 -3.39 -6.80 13.57
CA MET A 363 -4.24 -7.52 14.52
C MET A 363 -5.69 -7.02 14.50
N ARG A 364 -5.89 -5.71 14.35
CA ARG A 364 -7.22 -5.12 14.17
C ARG A 364 -7.88 -5.64 12.88
N CYS A 365 -7.15 -5.59 11.76
CA CYS A 365 -7.64 -6.09 10.48
C CYS A 365 -8.10 -7.56 10.56
N ILE A 366 -7.31 -8.42 11.19
CA ILE A 366 -7.67 -9.83 11.43
C ILE A 366 -8.97 -9.93 12.25
N SER A 367 -9.03 -9.22 13.38
CA SER A 367 -10.18 -9.23 14.27
C SER A 367 -11.46 -8.78 13.56
N ASP A 368 -11.38 -7.71 12.78
CA ASP A 368 -12.53 -7.12 12.08
C ASP A 368 -13.03 -8.00 10.93
N ASP A 369 -12.16 -8.75 10.27
CA ASP A 369 -12.55 -9.75 9.27
C ASP A 369 -13.23 -10.96 9.88
N LEU A 370 -12.67 -11.50 10.98
CA LEU A 370 -13.26 -12.64 11.66
C LEU A 370 -14.64 -12.28 12.24
N LYS A 371 -14.78 -11.12 12.89
CA LYS A 371 -16.07 -10.63 13.40
C LYS A 371 -17.08 -10.33 12.29
N GLY A 372 -16.60 -9.77 11.17
CA GLY A 372 -17.45 -9.45 10.02
C GLY A 372 -17.98 -10.69 9.32
N ASN A 373 -17.38 -11.86 9.56
CA ASN A 373 -17.81 -13.11 8.99
C ASN A 373 -18.93 -13.77 9.82
N ASN A 374 -20.15 -13.65 9.31
CA ASN A 374 -21.35 -14.25 9.91
C ASN A 374 -21.52 -15.75 9.60
N SER A 375 -20.65 -16.34 8.76
CA SER A 375 -20.70 -17.77 8.43
C SER A 375 -20.32 -18.64 9.63
N GLU A 376 -20.91 -19.84 9.74
CA GLU A 376 -20.51 -20.84 10.75
C GLU A 376 -19.06 -21.30 10.55
N VAL A 377 -18.58 -21.35 9.31
CA VAL A 377 -17.22 -21.73 8.95
C VAL A 377 -16.51 -20.56 8.27
N ALA A 378 -15.30 -20.25 8.71
CA ALA A 378 -14.46 -19.25 8.07
C ALA A 378 -14.00 -19.72 6.68
N PRO A 379 -14.05 -18.86 5.65
CA PRO A 379 -13.46 -19.16 4.35
C PRO A 379 -11.97 -19.56 4.50
N ALA A 380 -11.55 -20.58 3.75
CA ALA A 380 -10.18 -21.11 3.84
C ALA A 380 -9.11 -20.05 3.53
N ASP A 381 -9.38 -19.20 2.55
CA ASP A 381 -8.54 -18.06 2.16
C ASP A 381 -8.37 -17.05 3.30
N LEU A 382 -9.42 -16.80 4.10
CA LEU A 382 -9.31 -15.94 5.28
C LEU A 382 -8.43 -16.57 6.36
N VAL A 383 -8.60 -17.88 6.61
CA VAL A 383 -7.78 -18.61 7.60
C VAL A 383 -6.32 -18.63 7.19
N ASP A 384 -6.03 -18.97 5.94
CA ASP A 384 -4.68 -18.98 5.37
C ASP A 384 -4.02 -17.60 5.45
N ALA A 385 -4.79 -16.55 5.19
CA ALA A 385 -4.31 -15.18 5.33
C ALA A 385 -3.96 -14.84 6.79
N CYS A 386 -4.80 -15.23 7.76
CA CYS A 386 -4.52 -15.02 9.18
C CYS A 386 -3.23 -15.73 9.61
N ILE A 387 -3.03 -16.99 9.21
CA ILE A 387 -1.82 -17.77 9.52
C ILE A 387 -0.57 -17.07 8.96
N GLN A 388 -0.63 -16.61 7.70
CA GLN A 388 0.49 -15.89 7.08
C GLN A 388 0.78 -14.56 7.77
N LEU A 389 -0.24 -13.81 8.17
CA LEU A 389 -0.05 -12.58 8.96
C LEU A 389 0.64 -12.88 10.28
N PHE A 390 0.20 -13.89 11.03
CA PHE A 390 0.88 -14.28 12.27
C PHE A 390 2.34 -14.64 12.05
N GLY A 391 2.67 -15.39 10.98
CA GLY A 391 4.05 -15.68 10.60
C GLY A 391 4.88 -14.43 10.29
N HIS A 392 4.29 -13.45 9.59
CA HIS A 392 4.96 -12.17 9.34
C HIS A 392 5.16 -11.34 10.62
N LEU A 393 4.16 -11.31 11.52
CA LEU A 393 4.27 -10.61 12.81
C LEU A 393 5.34 -11.26 13.70
N GLU A 394 5.42 -12.59 13.72
CA GLU A 394 6.48 -13.33 14.42
C GLU A 394 7.86 -12.91 13.93
N HIS A 395 8.07 -12.86 12.60
CA HIS A 395 9.33 -12.41 12.03
C HIS A 395 9.69 -10.96 12.41
N LEU A 396 8.71 -10.05 12.45
CA LEU A 396 8.93 -8.66 12.89
C LEU A 396 9.33 -8.56 14.37
N VAL A 397 8.71 -9.37 15.23
CA VAL A 397 9.03 -9.41 16.66
C VAL A 397 10.40 -10.03 16.89
N GLN A 398 10.74 -11.10 16.16
CA GLN A 398 12.07 -11.71 16.22
C GLN A 398 13.14 -10.71 15.77
N HIS A 399 12.88 -9.97 14.68
CA HIS A 399 13.77 -8.92 14.19
C HIS A 399 14.03 -7.83 15.25
N LEU A 400 12.99 -7.41 15.97
CA LEU A 400 13.12 -6.48 17.11
C LEU A 400 13.98 -7.07 18.24
N ALA A 401 13.79 -8.35 18.56
CA ALA A 401 14.49 -9.01 19.66
C ALA A 401 16.01 -9.15 19.40
N GLU A 402 16.39 -9.40 18.14
CA GLU A 402 17.77 -9.62 17.73
C GLU A 402 18.61 -8.33 17.68
N ARG A 403 18.01 -7.16 17.39
CA ARG A 403 18.76 -5.94 17.03
C ARG A 403 18.93 -4.88 18.11
N SER A 404 18.25 -4.98 19.24
CA SER A 404 18.19 -3.86 20.19
C SER A 404 19.01 -4.10 21.46
N GLU A 405 20.20 -3.51 21.63
CA GLU A 405 20.90 -3.51 22.94
C GLU A 405 20.59 -2.28 23.83
N ALA A 406 20.22 -1.12 23.26
CA ALA A 406 20.10 0.15 24.02
C ALA A 406 18.66 0.65 24.28
N THR A 407 17.67 0.27 23.45
CA THR A 407 16.25 0.72 23.50
C THR A 407 15.27 -0.43 23.87
N ARG A 408 15.84 -1.53 24.37
CA ARG A 408 15.37 -2.93 24.34
C ARG A 408 14.07 -3.27 25.05
N GLY A 409 13.72 -2.56 26.12
CA GLY A 409 12.56 -2.92 26.91
C GLY A 409 11.26 -2.30 26.41
N ALA A 410 11.28 -1.01 26.10
CA ALA A 410 10.05 -0.24 25.88
C ALA A 410 9.37 -0.59 24.55
N ILE A 411 10.13 -0.65 23.45
CA ILE A 411 9.57 -0.94 22.12
C ILE A 411 9.11 -2.40 22.00
N VAL A 412 9.90 -3.34 22.52
CA VAL A 412 9.50 -4.76 22.56
C VAL A 412 8.26 -4.95 23.42
N LYS A 413 8.19 -4.26 24.57
CA LYS A 413 6.98 -4.25 25.39
C LYS A 413 5.80 -3.64 24.63
N GLU A 414 5.99 -2.52 23.93
CA GLU A 414 4.91 -1.89 23.16
C GLU A 414 4.42 -2.77 22.01
N ALA A 415 5.32 -3.48 21.33
CA ALA A 415 4.99 -4.47 20.31
C ALA A 415 4.21 -5.64 20.91
N PHE A 416 4.62 -6.12 22.09
CA PHE A 416 3.90 -7.17 22.81
C PHE A 416 2.53 -6.70 23.30
N ASP A 417 2.44 -5.50 23.86
CA ASP A 417 1.18 -4.88 24.29
C ASP A 417 0.24 -4.66 23.08
N ALA A 418 0.78 -4.30 21.91
CA ALA A 418 0.02 -4.18 20.67
C ALA A 418 -0.49 -5.53 20.15
N PHE A 419 0.28 -6.61 20.35
CA PHE A 419 -0.13 -7.97 20.02
C PHE A 419 -1.20 -8.49 20.99
N MET A 420 -1.01 -8.26 22.29
CA MET A 420 -1.89 -8.67 23.38
C MET A 420 -3.10 -7.74 23.60
N ASP A 421 -3.31 -6.79 22.70
CA ASP A 421 -4.46 -5.87 22.75
C ASP A 421 -5.78 -6.66 22.64
N LYS A 422 -6.90 -5.98 22.90
CA LYS A 422 -8.26 -6.53 22.88
C LYS A 422 -8.55 -7.39 21.63
N ASN A 423 -7.95 -7.04 20.49
CA ASN A 423 -8.09 -7.78 19.24
C ASN A 423 -7.70 -9.26 19.36
N LEU A 424 -6.68 -9.62 20.14
CA LEU A 424 -6.28 -11.02 20.33
C LEU A 424 -7.36 -11.80 21.08
N PHE A 425 -7.94 -11.22 22.12
CA PHE A 425 -9.04 -11.84 22.86
C PHE A 425 -10.25 -12.04 21.97
N ASP A 426 -10.57 -11.04 21.14
CA ASP A 426 -11.67 -11.14 20.18
C ASP A 426 -11.44 -12.26 19.14
N ILE A 427 -10.19 -12.45 18.69
CA ILE A 427 -9.80 -13.56 17.79
C ILE A 427 -9.96 -14.91 18.51
N LEU A 428 -9.49 -15.02 19.75
CA LEU A 428 -9.60 -16.24 20.56
C LEU A 428 -11.06 -16.59 20.87
N GLU A 429 -11.88 -15.59 21.19
CA GLU A 429 -13.32 -15.75 21.41
C GLU A 429 -13.99 -16.25 20.13
N TYR A 430 -13.67 -15.65 18.97
CA TYR A 430 -14.17 -16.14 17.69
C TYR A 430 -13.83 -17.62 17.47
N ILE A 431 -12.56 -18.00 17.61
CA ILE A 431 -12.10 -19.39 17.44
C ILE A 431 -12.81 -20.34 18.42
N SER A 432 -12.99 -19.92 19.67
CA SER A 432 -13.63 -20.73 20.72
C SER A 432 -15.15 -20.84 20.56
N SER A 433 -15.78 -19.85 19.93
CA SER A 433 -17.23 -19.79 19.73
C SER A 433 -17.72 -20.61 18.53
N LYS A 434 -16.83 -20.96 17.59
CA LYS A 434 -17.20 -21.80 16.45
C LYS A 434 -17.19 -23.26 16.87
N PRO A 435 -18.25 -24.03 16.56
CA PRO A 435 -18.27 -25.45 16.86
C PRO A 435 -17.08 -26.11 16.15
N SER A 436 -16.28 -26.86 16.90
CA SER A 436 -15.36 -27.83 16.31
C SER A 436 -16.16 -28.65 15.30
N PRO A 437 -15.67 -28.90 14.08
CA PRO A 437 -16.36 -29.77 13.13
C PRO A 437 -16.56 -31.12 13.82
N GLN A 438 -17.76 -31.33 14.36
CA GLN A 438 -18.14 -32.58 15.00
C GLN A 438 -18.28 -33.58 13.86
N GLY A 439 -17.53 -34.67 13.97
CA GLY A 439 -17.30 -35.65 12.92
C GLY A 439 -18.55 -36.01 12.11
N GLU A 440 -18.56 -35.57 10.85
CA GLU A 440 -19.03 -36.46 9.81
C GLU A 440 -17.99 -37.58 9.68
N GLU A 441 -18.43 -38.82 9.89
CA GLU A 441 -17.62 -40.02 9.70
C GLU A 441 -16.99 -40.02 8.29
N LEU A 442 -15.73 -39.58 8.18
CA LEU A 442 -14.89 -39.87 7.03
C LEU A 442 -14.53 -41.36 7.04
N ARG A 443 -15.43 -42.17 6.48
CA ARG A 443 -15.06 -43.43 5.83
C ARG A 443 -14.42 -43.09 4.49
N ASP A 444 -13.16 -42.71 4.50
CA ASP A 444 -12.19 -43.16 3.51
C ASP A 444 -10.79 -42.66 3.87
N GLY A 445 -9.87 -43.61 4.01
CA GLY A 445 -8.49 -43.37 4.41
C GLY A 445 -7.69 -42.61 3.36
N LYS A 446 -7.82 -41.28 3.36
CA LYS A 446 -6.85 -40.37 2.77
C LYS A 446 -6.37 -39.38 3.83
N ASN A 447 -5.04 -39.33 3.96
CA ASN A 447 -4.30 -38.47 4.88
C ASN A 447 -4.82 -37.03 4.88
N ILE A 448 -5.36 -36.59 6.01
CA ILE A 448 -5.62 -35.18 6.32
C ILE A 448 -4.31 -34.61 6.90
N PRO A 449 -3.81 -33.46 6.43
CA PRO A 449 -2.70 -32.78 7.09
C PRO A 449 -3.14 -32.24 8.45
N ASP A 450 -2.30 -32.42 9.47
CA ASP A 450 -2.46 -31.89 10.82
C ASP A 450 -2.93 -30.43 10.81
N LEU A 451 -4.14 -30.16 11.30
CA LEU A 451 -4.68 -28.81 11.51
C LEU A 451 -4.09 -28.23 12.80
N GLY A 452 -2.78 -27.98 12.79
CA GLY A 452 -2.11 -27.10 13.73
C GLY A 452 -2.36 -25.64 13.31
N PHE A 453 -3.31 -24.97 13.95
CA PHE A 453 -3.80 -23.65 13.53
C PHE A 453 -2.83 -22.47 13.70
N LEU A 454 -1.56 -22.69 14.06
CA LEU A 454 -0.59 -21.61 14.25
C LEU A 454 0.86 -22.09 14.01
N PRO A 455 1.84 -21.17 13.86
CA PRO A 455 3.26 -21.51 13.72
C PRO A 455 3.74 -22.47 14.82
N PRO A 456 4.83 -23.25 14.63
CA PRO A 456 5.29 -24.26 15.60
C PRO A 456 5.61 -23.73 17.01
N ASN A 457 5.66 -22.40 17.20
CA ASN A 457 5.80 -21.74 18.49
C ASN A 457 4.47 -21.42 19.20
N PHE A 458 3.34 -21.78 18.60
CA PHE A 458 2.00 -21.53 19.10
C PHE A 458 1.14 -22.80 18.95
N CYS A 459 0.92 -23.50 20.05
CA CYS A 459 -0.03 -24.63 20.09
C CYS A 459 -1.26 -24.22 20.91
N PHE A 460 -2.46 -24.44 20.35
CA PHE A 460 -3.69 -24.51 21.12
C PHE A 460 -4.02 -25.97 21.37
N VAL A 461 -4.16 -26.33 22.65
CA VAL A 461 -4.69 -27.64 23.06
C VAL A 461 -6.16 -27.45 23.41
N PRO A 462 -7.09 -28.28 22.89
CA PRO A 462 -8.50 -28.15 23.24
C PRO A 462 -8.75 -28.60 24.69
N GLU A 463 -9.55 -27.77 25.36
CA GLU A 463 -10.29 -27.99 26.61
C GLU A 463 -9.61 -27.78 27.99
N GLU A 464 -10.37 -27.00 28.76
CA GLU A 464 -10.36 -26.61 30.18
C GLU A 464 -9.35 -25.59 30.72
N HIS A 465 -8.15 -25.41 30.18
CA HIS A 465 -7.26 -24.32 30.62
C HIS A 465 -6.48 -23.69 29.46
N LEU A 466 -6.89 -22.49 29.05
CA LEU A 466 -6.22 -21.66 28.05
C LEU A 466 -4.78 -21.36 28.52
N ARG A 467 -3.79 -22.05 27.96
CA ARG A 467 -2.35 -21.81 28.19
C ARG A 467 -1.72 -21.33 26.89
N VAL A 468 -1.41 -20.05 26.82
CA VAL A 468 -0.53 -19.51 25.78
C VAL A 468 0.91 -19.72 26.25
N ILE A 469 1.65 -20.61 25.58
CA ILE A 469 3.06 -20.88 25.89
C ILE A 469 3.91 -20.06 24.93
N PHE A 470 4.62 -19.06 25.44
CA PHE A 470 5.64 -18.34 24.69
C PHE A 470 7.02 -18.91 25.02
N PHE A 471 7.79 -19.26 24.00
CA PHE A 471 9.22 -19.55 24.17
C PHE A 471 9.98 -18.21 24.22
N ALA A 472 10.50 -17.87 25.39
CA ALA A 472 11.46 -16.76 25.53
C ALA A 472 12.84 -17.21 25.01
N PRO A 473 13.60 -16.35 24.29
CA PRO A 473 15.00 -16.64 24.00
C PRO A 473 15.78 -16.65 25.32
N ASN A 474 16.61 -17.67 25.51
CA ASN A 474 17.37 -17.91 26.72
C ASN A 474 18.15 -16.66 27.20
N GLY A 475 17.93 -16.29 28.45
CA GLY A 475 18.83 -15.42 29.20
C GLY A 475 18.48 -13.94 29.22
N SER A 476 17.50 -13.55 30.04
CA SER A 476 17.59 -12.26 30.74
C SER A 476 16.92 -12.36 32.11
N ASP A 477 17.76 -12.28 33.14
CA ASP A 477 17.37 -12.22 34.54
C ASP A 477 16.91 -10.79 34.84
N CYS A 478 15.60 -10.59 35.01
CA CYS A 478 15.02 -9.32 35.44
C CYS A 478 13.87 -9.58 36.41
N SER A 479 14.24 -9.76 37.68
CA SER A 479 13.30 -9.75 38.80
C SER A 479 12.71 -8.35 39.02
N ARG A 480 11.53 -8.08 38.44
CA ARG A 480 10.61 -7.04 38.94
C ARG A 480 9.21 -7.60 39.03
N ARG A 481 8.74 -7.75 40.27
CA ARG A 481 7.40 -8.21 40.64
C ARG A 481 6.33 -7.22 40.13
N PHE A 482 5.56 -7.63 39.14
CA PHE A 482 4.20 -7.13 38.92
C PHE A 482 3.22 -8.17 39.45
N ARG A 483 2.29 -7.75 40.32
CA ARG A 483 1.15 -8.59 40.72
C ARG A 483 0.12 -8.56 39.60
N ILE A 484 0.02 -9.67 38.87
CA ILE A 484 -1.13 -10.02 38.02
C ILE A 484 -1.80 -11.23 38.70
N PRO A 485 -3.14 -11.37 38.72
CA PRO A 485 -3.79 -12.49 39.40
C PRO A 485 -3.42 -13.82 38.73
N THR A 486 -2.78 -14.68 39.51
CA THR A 486 -2.63 -16.14 39.39
C THR A 486 -2.73 -16.75 37.98
N LEU A 487 -1.62 -16.73 37.23
CA LEU A 487 -1.31 -17.71 36.19
C LEU A 487 -0.27 -18.68 36.78
N SER A 488 -0.62 -19.96 36.92
CA SER A 488 0.34 -21.00 37.34
C SER A 488 1.33 -21.27 36.22
N LEU A 489 2.59 -20.90 36.42
CA LEU A 489 3.73 -21.37 35.65
C LEU A 489 4.05 -22.82 36.04
N MET A 490 3.97 -23.74 35.08
CA MET A 490 4.60 -25.07 35.19
C MET A 490 5.77 -25.14 34.20
N GLN A 491 6.99 -25.34 34.71
CA GLN A 491 8.12 -25.79 33.90
C GLN A 491 7.90 -27.28 33.58
N VAL A 492 7.83 -27.64 32.29
CA VAL A 492 7.87 -29.03 31.86
C VAL A 492 9.20 -29.27 31.15
N SER A 493 10.01 -30.16 31.71
CA SER A 493 11.23 -30.67 31.07
C SER A 493 10.83 -31.66 29.98
N ALA A 494 11.42 -31.54 28.80
CA ALA A 494 11.23 -32.44 27.67
C ALA A 494 11.86 -33.82 27.94
N ARG A 495 11.18 -34.64 28.73
CA ARG A 495 11.36 -36.09 28.89
C ARG A 495 10.23 -36.54 29.83
N ASP A 496 9.18 -37.10 29.25
CA ASP A 496 8.11 -37.93 29.85
C ASP A 496 6.77 -37.62 29.16
N VAL A 497 6.65 -38.05 27.90
CA VAL A 497 5.36 -38.26 27.25
C VAL A 497 5.27 -39.74 26.98
N TYR A 498 4.78 -40.53 27.94
CA TYR A 498 4.09 -41.80 27.69
C TYR A 498 3.36 -42.25 28.96
N ASN A 499 2.06 -42.51 28.79
CA ASN A 499 1.09 -43.09 29.74
C ASN A 499 0.58 -42.17 30.86
N PHE A 500 -0.71 -41.80 30.79
CA PHE A 500 -1.69 -42.21 31.80
C PHE A 500 -3.13 -41.89 31.35
N SER A 501 -4.02 -42.86 31.58
CA SER A 501 -5.48 -42.74 31.50
C SER A 501 -6.05 -42.72 32.93
N HIS A 502 -7.27 -42.18 33.06
CA HIS A 502 -8.18 -42.18 34.24
C HIS A 502 -8.06 -41.07 35.29
N ASN A 503 -9.16 -40.30 35.35
CA ASN A 503 -9.80 -39.61 36.46
C ASN A 503 -9.19 -39.78 37.87
N ARG A 504 -8.85 -38.65 38.49
CA ARG A 504 -9.23 -38.32 39.88
C ARG A 504 -8.94 -36.84 40.22
N VAL A 505 -9.99 -36.16 40.66
CA VAL A 505 -9.95 -34.86 41.34
C VAL A 505 -9.35 -35.06 42.74
N LEU A 506 -8.32 -34.28 43.08
CA LEU A 506 -7.86 -34.11 44.47
C LEU A 506 -7.18 -32.73 44.62
N SER A 507 -7.85 -31.83 45.34
CA SER A 507 -7.30 -30.55 45.78
C SER A 507 -6.34 -30.77 46.95
N ILE A 508 -5.10 -30.30 46.86
CA ILE A 508 -4.24 -30.10 48.03
C ILE A 508 -3.51 -28.77 47.93
N THR A 509 -3.66 -27.97 48.98
CA THR A 509 -3.10 -26.64 49.19
C THR A 509 -1.71 -26.73 49.84
N ARG A 510 -0.78 -25.86 49.39
CA ARG A 510 0.50 -25.50 50.02
C ARG A 510 1.54 -26.62 50.25
N ALA A 511 2.66 -26.51 49.53
CA ALA A 511 3.96 -26.94 50.03
C ALA A 511 5.03 -25.88 49.66
N SER A 512 5.83 -25.51 50.66
CA SER A 512 7.00 -24.64 50.59
C SER A 512 8.23 -25.53 50.68
N ILE A 513 9.22 -25.38 49.79
CA ILE A 513 10.63 -25.85 49.90
C ILE A 513 11.40 -25.05 48.82
N ALA A 514 12.20 -24.04 49.19
CA ALA A 514 13.62 -24.09 49.57
C ALA A 514 14.56 -24.43 48.40
N CYS A 515 15.30 -23.40 47.96
CA CYS A 515 16.41 -23.50 47.01
C CYS A 515 17.58 -24.30 47.59
N SER A 516 18.15 -25.18 46.78
CA SER A 516 19.57 -25.51 46.87
C SER A 516 20.18 -25.59 45.47
N ASN A 517 21.28 -24.85 45.32
CA ASN A 517 22.17 -24.85 44.17
C ASN A 517 23.00 -26.13 44.13
N SER A 518 23.16 -26.73 42.95
CA SER A 518 24.40 -27.45 42.62
C SER A 518 24.51 -27.65 41.11
N LEU A 519 25.60 -27.12 40.55
CA LEU A 519 26.17 -27.47 39.26
C LEU A 519 26.41 -28.98 39.13
N PHE A 520 26.37 -29.54 37.91
CA PHE A 520 27.54 -30.22 37.32
C PHE A 520 27.37 -30.51 35.80
N ARG A 521 28.47 -30.26 35.08
CA ARG A 521 28.84 -30.69 33.71
C ARG A 521 28.76 -32.22 33.54
N PHE A 522 28.55 -32.72 32.31
CA PHE A 522 29.40 -33.69 31.56
C PHE A 522 28.84 -33.79 30.12
N VAL A 523 29.57 -33.34 29.08
CA VAL A 523 30.53 -34.08 28.21
C VAL A 523 29.86 -35.21 27.42
N LEU A 524 29.79 -35.00 26.10
CA LEU A 524 29.61 -36.04 25.10
C LEU A 524 30.90 -36.87 25.04
N ASP A 525 30.79 -38.16 25.30
CA ASP A 525 31.73 -39.13 24.72
C ASP A 525 30.98 -40.43 24.45
N SER A 526 30.87 -40.76 23.16
CA SER A 526 30.26 -41.99 22.67
C SER A 526 31.35 -42.87 22.10
N SER A 527 31.80 -43.84 22.88
CA SER A 527 32.55 -44.99 22.38
C SER A 527 31.93 -46.26 22.95
N MET A 528 31.21 -46.99 22.10
CA MET A 528 30.91 -48.40 22.31
C MET A 528 32.20 -49.23 22.25
N PRO A 529 32.23 -50.36 22.95
CA PRO A 529 32.45 -51.61 22.21
C PRO A 529 31.45 -52.72 22.57
N SER A 530 31.06 -53.41 21.49
CA SER A 530 30.58 -54.79 21.34
C SER A 530 30.52 -55.70 22.58
N ALA A 531 29.33 -56.29 22.81
CA ALA A 531 29.03 -57.69 22.47
C ALA A 531 27.51 -57.84 22.27
#